data_AF-A0A7J2SRV9-F1
#
_entry.id   AF-A0A7J2SRV9-F1
#
_cell.length_a   1.000
_cell.length_b   1.000
_cell.length_c   1.000
_cell.angle_alpha   90.00
_cell.angle_beta   90.00
_cell.angle_gamma   90.00
#
_symmetry.space_group_name_H-M   'P 1'
#
loop_
_entity.id
_entity.type
_entity.pdbx_description
1 polymer ?
#
loop_
_entity_poly.entity_id
_entity_poly.type
_entity_poly.pdbx_seq_one_letter_code
_entity_poly.pdbx_strand_id
1 'polypeptide(L)'
;SHPVRRKIIRILIFVGSAGIASAVATLILTFVGQTQEEATLRLGWLFVGLLIIYLFARSKMIDKGMRWLIKRALERLTSLRVYDYEQLLGLSKGYSIGEFEVRSKSWLEDKKLRDLKLDKENILVLAIYRRVGKEERYIGAPRGDTVVRRGDKLICYGPEEALKKLSYRLKGKSGDEQHEKAIKEERIRREEQEKEIIELEKLLKKTQPS
;
A
#
# COMPACT_ATOMS: atom_id res chain seq x y z
N SER A 1 -3.16 21.74 -2.56
CA SER A 1 -4.36 21.02 -3.03
C SER A 1 -4.13 20.54 -4.47
N HIS A 2 -4.03 19.22 -4.67
CA HIS A 2 -3.41 18.57 -5.84
C HIS A 2 -4.26 18.74 -7.14
N PRO A 3 -3.71 19.29 -8.25
CA PRO A 3 -4.45 19.62 -9.47
C PRO A 3 -5.11 18.41 -10.15
N VAL A 4 -4.53 17.22 -10.02
CA VAL A 4 -5.08 15.97 -10.60
C VAL A 4 -6.45 15.60 -10.00
N ARG A 5 -6.67 15.84 -8.70
CA ARG A 5 -7.96 15.51 -8.04
C ARG A 5 -9.11 16.32 -8.64
N ARG A 6 -8.86 17.60 -8.94
CA ARG A 6 -9.84 18.48 -9.59
C ARG A 6 -10.18 18.03 -11.02
N LYS A 7 -9.19 17.53 -11.78
CA LYS A 7 -9.41 17.04 -13.15
C LYS A 7 -10.29 15.79 -13.17
N ILE A 8 -10.05 14.86 -12.26
CA ILE A 8 -10.84 13.62 -12.14
C ILE A 8 -12.29 13.94 -11.73
N ILE A 9 -12.48 14.75 -10.69
CA ILE A 9 -13.82 15.12 -10.20
C ILE A 9 -14.61 15.84 -11.30
N ARG A 10 -13.97 16.73 -12.07
CA ARG A 10 -14.62 17.45 -13.18
C ARG A 10 -15.10 16.51 -14.28
N ILE A 11 -14.28 15.54 -14.69
CA ILE A 11 -14.67 14.55 -15.71
C ILE A 11 -15.82 13.67 -15.19
N LEU A 12 -15.75 13.24 -13.93
CA LEU A 12 -16.79 12.40 -13.35
C LEU A 12 -18.14 13.13 -13.25
N ILE A 13 -18.13 14.39 -12.82
CA ILE A 13 -19.33 15.23 -12.78
C ILE A 13 -19.91 15.41 -14.19
N PHE A 14 -19.05 15.72 -15.17
CA PHE A 14 -19.48 15.94 -16.55
C PHE A 14 -20.11 14.68 -17.18
N VAL A 15 -19.47 13.52 -17.02
CA VAL A 15 -19.99 12.25 -17.55
C VAL A 15 -21.28 11.84 -16.83
N GLY A 16 -21.32 12.00 -15.49
CA GLY A 16 -22.51 11.70 -14.70
C GLY A 16 -23.72 12.55 -15.09
N SER A 17 -23.54 13.87 -15.21
CA SER A 17 -24.63 14.78 -15.58
C SER A 17 -25.09 14.59 -17.04
N ALA A 18 -24.15 14.37 -17.96
CA ALA A 18 -24.48 14.17 -19.38
C ALA A 18 -25.28 12.88 -19.62
N GLY A 19 -24.99 11.81 -18.86
CA GLY A 19 -25.74 10.56 -18.93
C GLY A 19 -27.20 10.72 -18.53
N ILE A 20 -27.46 11.39 -17.42
CA ILE A 20 -28.83 11.62 -16.92
C ILE A 20 -29.62 12.52 -17.89
N ALA A 21 -29.02 13.61 -18.36
CA ALA A 21 -29.68 14.51 -19.31
C ALA A 21 -30.05 13.80 -20.62
N SER A 22 -29.15 12.98 -21.16
CA SER A 22 -29.40 12.17 -22.36
C SER A 22 -30.55 11.17 -22.15
N ALA A 23 -30.60 10.51 -20.99
CA ALA A 23 -31.66 9.57 -20.65
C ALA A 23 -33.04 10.25 -20.58
N VAL A 24 -33.12 11.42 -19.93
CA VAL A 24 -34.35 12.21 -19.84
C VAL A 24 -34.79 12.70 -21.23
N ALA A 25 -33.88 13.18 -22.07
CA ALA A 25 -34.19 13.61 -23.44
C ALA A 25 -34.75 12.45 -24.28
N THR A 26 -34.15 11.26 -24.17
CA THR A 26 -34.61 10.05 -24.86
C THR A 26 -36.00 9.63 -24.40
N LEU A 27 -36.26 9.73 -23.09
CA LEU A 27 -37.55 9.39 -22.51
C LEU A 27 -38.64 10.35 -22.99
N ILE A 28 -38.37 11.66 -23.01
CA ILE A 28 -39.30 12.66 -23.53
C ILE A 28 -39.60 12.38 -25.01
N LEU A 29 -38.57 12.15 -25.83
CA LEU A 29 -38.72 11.87 -27.27
C LEU A 29 -39.57 10.60 -27.53
N THR A 30 -39.51 9.63 -26.63
CA THR A 30 -40.26 8.37 -26.77
C THR A 30 -41.78 8.60 -26.69
N PHE A 31 -42.25 9.63 -25.98
CA PHE A 31 -43.67 9.92 -25.76
C PHE A 31 -44.22 11.14 -26.51
N VAL A 32 -43.36 12.02 -27.05
CA VAL A 32 -43.80 13.20 -27.79
C VAL A 32 -44.44 12.81 -29.13
N GLY A 33 -45.64 13.35 -29.40
CA GLY A 33 -46.32 13.23 -30.69
C GLY A 33 -46.88 11.85 -31.02
N GLN A 34 -47.15 11.01 -30.01
CA GLN A 34 -47.63 9.63 -30.19
C GLN A 34 -49.12 9.50 -29.90
N THR A 35 -49.78 8.59 -30.61
CA THR A 35 -51.19 8.21 -30.36
C THR A 35 -51.31 7.31 -29.12
N GLN A 36 -52.50 7.19 -28.54
CA GLN A 36 -52.70 6.41 -27.30
C GLN A 36 -52.29 4.93 -27.43
N GLU A 37 -52.50 4.32 -28.60
CA GLU A 37 -52.13 2.93 -28.86
C GLU A 37 -50.61 2.75 -28.96
N GLU A 38 -49.94 3.64 -29.70
CA GLU A 38 -48.48 3.62 -29.85
C GLU A 38 -47.76 3.93 -28.53
N ALA A 39 -48.30 4.84 -27.72
CA ALA A 39 -47.78 5.15 -26.40
C ALA A 39 -47.83 3.93 -25.47
N THR A 40 -48.90 3.14 -25.53
CA THR A 40 -49.08 1.93 -24.71
C THR A 40 -48.09 0.83 -25.11
N LEU A 41 -47.89 0.62 -26.41
CA LEU A 41 -46.90 -0.33 -26.93
C LEU A 41 -45.47 0.07 -26.57
N ARG A 42 -45.12 1.36 -26.69
CA ARG A 42 -43.79 1.87 -26.30
C ARG A 42 -43.55 1.77 -24.81
N LEU A 43 -44.58 2.01 -23.99
CA LEU A 43 -44.49 1.82 -22.54
C LEU A 43 -44.20 0.35 -22.19
N GLY A 44 -44.81 -0.59 -22.90
CA GLY A 44 -44.50 -2.01 -22.79
C GLY A 44 -43.04 -2.32 -23.08
N TRP A 45 -42.51 -1.81 -24.20
CA TRP A 45 -41.09 -1.97 -24.56
C TRP A 45 -40.14 -1.35 -23.54
N LEU A 46 -40.48 -0.18 -22.99
CA LEU A 46 -39.69 0.47 -21.94
C LEU A 46 -39.67 -0.39 -20.67
N PHE A 47 -40.81 -0.96 -20.29
CA PHE A 47 -40.91 -1.83 -19.12
C PHE A 47 -40.09 -3.12 -19.31
N VAL A 48 -40.18 -3.75 -20.49
CA VAL A 48 -39.37 -4.92 -20.86
C VAL A 48 -37.88 -4.58 -20.84
N GLY A 49 -37.48 -3.46 -21.42
CA GLY A 49 -36.09 -3.00 -21.41
C GLY A 49 -35.56 -2.77 -20.00
N LEU A 50 -36.35 -2.12 -19.14
CA LEU A 50 -35.99 -1.90 -17.74
C LEU A 50 -35.87 -3.22 -16.96
N LEU A 51 -36.77 -4.17 -17.23
CA LEU A 51 -36.77 -5.50 -16.63
C LEU A 51 -35.55 -6.31 -17.05
N ILE A 52 -35.15 -6.24 -18.33
CA ILE A 52 -33.91 -6.83 -18.83
C ILE A 52 -32.70 -6.22 -18.13
N ILE A 53 -32.62 -4.89 -18.05
CA ILE A 53 -31.52 -4.19 -17.36
C ILE A 53 -31.45 -4.61 -15.88
N TYR A 54 -32.60 -4.71 -15.21
CA TYR A 54 -32.67 -5.15 -13.81
C TYR A 54 -32.17 -6.60 -13.63
N LEU A 55 -32.61 -7.53 -14.49
CA LEU A 55 -32.14 -8.91 -14.47
C LEU A 55 -30.64 -9.01 -14.79
N PHE A 56 -30.15 -8.21 -15.74
CA PHE A 56 -28.74 -8.08 -16.06
C PHE A 56 -27.94 -7.58 -14.85
N ALA A 57 -28.40 -6.52 -14.19
CA ALA A 57 -27.74 -5.97 -13.00
C ALA A 57 -27.69 -6.98 -11.85
N ARG A 58 -28.69 -7.86 -11.72
CA ARG A 58 -28.74 -8.91 -10.69
C ARG A 58 -27.94 -10.17 -11.05
N SER A 59 -27.51 -10.31 -12.31
CA SER A 59 -26.79 -11.51 -12.76
C SER A 59 -25.38 -11.57 -12.17
N LYS A 60 -25.07 -12.67 -11.47
CA LYS A 60 -23.74 -12.95 -10.91
C LYS A 60 -22.64 -12.98 -11.98
N MET A 61 -22.98 -13.32 -13.23
CA MET A 61 -22.02 -13.32 -14.35
C MET A 61 -21.57 -11.91 -14.71
N ILE A 62 -22.52 -10.98 -14.79
CA ILE A 62 -22.26 -9.58 -15.14
C ILE A 62 -21.54 -8.89 -14.01
N ASP A 63 -21.96 -9.14 -12.78
CA ASP A 63 -21.28 -8.65 -11.59
C ASP A 63 -19.81 -9.14 -11.52
N LYS A 64 -19.53 -10.39 -11.91
CA LYS A 64 -18.15 -10.90 -12.04
C LYS A 64 -17.37 -10.24 -13.19
N GLY A 65 -18.00 -10.04 -14.35
CA GLY A 65 -17.41 -9.35 -15.49
C GLY A 65 -17.11 -7.87 -15.22
N MET A 66 -18.05 -7.15 -14.60
CA MET A 66 -17.87 -5.77 -14.16
C MET A 66 -16.78 -5.67 -13.12
N ARG A 67 -16.71 -6.57 -12.13
CA ARG A 67 -15.59 -6.59 -11.18
C ARG A 67 -14.24 -6.76 -11.89
N TRP A 68 -14.16 -7.63 -12.88
CA TRP A 68 -12.93 -7.80 -13.68
C TRP A 68 -12.60 -6.55 -14.50
N LEU A 69 -13.58 -5.95 -15.16
CA LEU A 69 -13.40 -4.74 -15.96
C LEU A 69 -13.05 -3.52 -15.10
N ILE A 70 -13.71 -3.34 -13.96
CA ILE A 70 -13.41 -2.29 -12.97
C ILE A 70 -12.00 -2.50 -12.45
N LYS A 71 -11.60 -3.72 -12.05
CA LYS A 71 -10.22 -4.00 -11.62
C LYS A 71 -9.21 -3.63 -12.70
N ARG A 72 -9.44 -4.05 -13.94
CA ARG A 72 -8.53 -3.80 -15.08
C ARG A 72 -8.47 -2.34 -15.50
N ALA A 73 -9.59 -1.61 -15.42
CA ALA A 73 -9.65 -0.17 -15.66
C ALA A 73 -8.98 0.60 -14.52
N LEU A 74 -9.21 0.17 -13.27
CA LEU A 74 -8.59 0.75 -12.09
C LEU A 74 -7.08 0.53 -12.11
N GLU A 75 -6.56 -0.65 -12.46
CA GLU A 75 -5.13 -0.91 -12.64
C GLU A 75 -4.49 0.01 -13.69
N ARG A 76 -5.22 0.35 -14.75
CA ARG A 76 -4.71 1.19 -15.85
C ARG A 76 -4.82 2.70 -15.58
N LEU A 77 -5.82 3.14 -14.81
CA LEU A 77 -6.09 4.55 -14.50
C LEU A 77 -5.55 4.97 -13.12
N THR A 78 -5.52 4.03 -12.19
CA THR A 78 -4.99 4.17 -10.85
C THR A 78 -3.61 3.54 -10.85
N SER A 79 -2.64 4.28 -11.38
CA SER A 79 -1.34 4.35 -10.72
C SER A 79 -1.55 4.98 -9.34
N LEU A 80 -2.21 4.24 -8.44
CA LEU A 80 -1.77 4.24 -7.05
C LEU A 80 -0.28 4.02 -7.19
N ARG A 81 0.47 5.05 -6.81
CA ARG A 81 1.92 5.16 -6.93
C ARG A 81 2.58 4.04 -6.14
N VAL A 82 2.43 2.80 -6.58
CA VAL A 82 3.33 1.72 -6.33
C VAL A 82 4.24 1.79 -7.55
N TYR A 83 5.14 2.79 -7.55
CA TYR A 83 6.39 2.57 -8.24
C TYR A 83 7.01 1.42 -7.49
N ASP A 84 6.73 0.19 -7.92
CA ASP A 84 7.50 -1.01 -7.62
C ASP A 84 8.18 -0.91 -6.24
N TYR A 85 7.43 -0.62 -5.17
CA TYR A 85 8.03 -0.35 -3.86
C TYR A 85 8.72 -1.63 -3.38
N GLU A 86 8.22 -2.77 -3.84
CA GLU A 86 8.84 -4.07 -3.71
C GLU A 86 10.21 -4.17 -4.38
N GLN A 87 10.44 -3.56 -5.55
CA GLN A 87 11.77 -3.51 -6.15
C GLN A 87 12.65 -2.40 -5.55
N LEU A 88 12.11 -1.22 -5.28
CA LEU A 88 12.86 -0.08 -4.72
C LEU A 88 13.35 -0.33 -3.29
N LEU A 89 12.60 -1.11 -2.51
CA LEU A 89 12.95 -1.50 -1.15
C LEU A 89 13.43 -2.96 -1.07
N GLY A 90 13.73 -3.59 -2.22
CA GLY A 90 14.26 -4.96 -2.24
C GLY A 90 13.41 -5.98 -1.48
N LEU A 91 12.08 -5.80 -1.45
CA LEU A 91 11.16 -6.68 -0.71
C LEU A 91 11.20 -8.12 -1.24
N SER A 92 11.54 -8.31 -2.51
CA SER A 92 11.79 -9.61 -3.14
C SER A 92 13.16 -10.24 -2.81
N LYS A 93 14.05 -9.52 -2.10
CA LYS A 93 15.40 -9.95 -1.73
C LYS A 93 15.55 -10.22 -0.22
N GLY A 94 14.46 -10.51 0.47
CA GLY A 94 14.45 -10.85 1.90
C GLY A 94 14.53 -9.65 2.85
N TYR A 95 14.34 -8.43 2.34
CA TYR A 95 14.07 -7.24 3.15
C TYR A 95 12.56 -7.02 3.24
N SER A 96 12.08 -6.38 4.29
CA SER A 96 10.67 -6.03 4.41
C SER A 96 10.48 -4.69 5.14
N ILE A 97 9.28 -4.12 5.04
CA ILE A 97 8.82 -3.08 5.97
C ILE A 97 7.94 -3.77 7.01
N GLY A 98 8.32 -3.66 8.28
CA GLY A 98 7.56 -4.17 9.42
C GLY A 98 6.90 -3.04 10.21
N GLU A 99 5.64 -3.22 10.58
CA GLU A 99 4.94 -2.41 11.58
C GLU A 99 4.72 -3.26 12.84
N PHE A 100 5.15 -2.76 14.00
CA PHE A 100 4.83 -3.40 15.28
C PHE A 100 4.73 -2.39 16.43
N GLU A 101 3.91 -2.74 17.42
CA GLU A 101 3.68 -1.93 18.62
C GLU A 101 4.65 -2.31 19.74
N VAL A 102 5.19 -1.32 20.43
CA VAL A 102 6.04 -1.50 21.61
C VAL A 102 5.18 -1.91 22.79
N ARG A 103 5.12 -3.21 23.03
CA ARG A 103 4.39 -3.80 24.15
C ARG A 103 5.14 -3.63 25.47
N SER A 104 4.42 -3.83 26.57
CA SER A 104 5.03 -3.95 27.90
C SER A 104 6.10 -5.04 27.91
N LYS A 105 7.25 -4.78 28.55
CA LYS A 105 8.44 -5.66 28.58
C LYS A 105 9.15 -5.81 27.23
N SER A 106 8.82 -4.99 26.23
CA SER A 106 9.61 -4.93 25.00
C SER A 106 11.03 -4.51 25.30
N TRP A 107 12.00 -5.10 24.60
CA TRP A 107 13.41 -4.72 24.70
C TRP A 107 13.68 -3.27 24.29
N LEU A 108 12.79 -2.69 23.46
CA LEU A 108 12.85 -1.34 22.93
C LEU A 108 12.33 -0.27 23.91
N GLU A 109 11.54 -0.68 24.91
CA GLU A 109 10.83 0.21 25.82
C GLU A 109 11.80 1.12 26.60
N ASP A 110 11.53 2.43 26.54
CA ASP A 110 12.23 3.51 27.23
C ASP A 110 13.72 3.66 26.88
N LYS A 111 14.13 3.19 25.70
CA LYS A 111 15.50 3.36 25.17
C LYS A 111 15.52 4.40 24.05
N LYS A 112 16.65 5.11 23.91
CA LYS A 112 16.89 5.97 22.74
C LYS A 112 17.27 5.12 21.54
N LEU A 113 16.85 5.54 20.35
CA LEU A 113 17.18 4.83 19.10
C LEU A 113 18.68 4.59 18.91
N ARG A 114 19.53 5.56 19.28
CA ARG A 114 21.00 5.41 19.19
C ARG A 114 21.56 4.30 20.09
N ASP A 115 20.92 4.05 21.23
CA ASP A 115 21.41 3.08 22.23
C ASP A 115 21.04 1.65 21.80
N LEU A 116 19.98 1.51 20.99
CA LEU A 116 19.51 0.25 20.45
C LEU A 116 20.41 -0.32 19.34
N LYS A 117 21.20 0.53 18.67
CA LYS A 117 22.15 0.14 17.61
C LYS A 117 21.51 -0.75 16.52
N LEU A 118 20.27 -0.47 16.15
CA LEU A 118 19.50 -1.27 15.19
C LEU A 118 20.14 -1.29 13.79
N ASP A 119 20.92 -0.27 13.45
CA ASP A 119 21.72 -0.20 12.23
C ASP A 119 22.75 -1.33 12.13
N LYS A 120 23.24 -1.82 13.27
CA LYS A 120 24.15 -2.98 13.35
C LYS A 120 23.45 -4.32 13.15
N GLU A 121 22.13 -4.33 13.30
CA GLU A 121 21.25 -5.45 12.92
C GLU A 121 20.63 -5.25 11.53
N ASN A 122 21.06 -4.21 10.80
CA ASN A 122 20.54 -3.83 9.48
C ASN A 122 19.03 -3.49 9.50
N ILE A 123 18.60 -2.85 10.59
CA ILE A 123 17.24 -2.36 10.78
C ILE A 123 17.26 -0.83 10.84
N LEU A 124 16.47 -0.21 9.97
CA LEU A 124 16.26 1.23 9.92
C LEU A 124 14.84 1.58 10.41
N VAL A 125 14.74 2.45 11.40
CA VAL A 125 13.45 2.99 11.84
C VAL A 125 13.06 4.14 10.91
N LEU A 126 12.00 3.94 10.12
CA LEU A 126 11.49 4.93 9.17
C LEU A 126 10.58 5.95 9.85
N ALA A 127 9.73 5.49 10.76
CA ALA A 127 8.77 6.34 11.46
C ALA A 127 8.29 5.75 12.79
N ILE A 128 7.73 6.62 13.62
CA ILE A 128 7.05 6.25 14.86
C ILE A 128 5.68 6.93 14.89
N TYR A 129 4.62 6.16 15.10
CA TYR A 129 3.30 6.67 15.47
C TYR A 129 3.15 6.59 16.98
N ARG A 130 2.88 7.73 17.61
CA ARG A 130 2.75 7.84 19.07
C ARG A 130 1.40 8.40 19.44
N ARG A 131 0.68 7.72 20.32
CA ARG A 131 -0.56 8.25 20.90
C ARG A 131 -0.23 9.23 22.04
N VAL A 132 -0.67 10.47 21.90
CA VAL A 132 -0.56 11.52 22.93
C VAL A 132 -1.99 11.96 23.28
N GLY A 133 -2.50 11.48 24.41
CA GLY A 133 -3.91 11.67 24.78
C GLY A 133 -4.84 10.95 23.79
N LYS A 134 -5.71 11.72 23.12
CA LYS A 134 -6.65 11.20 22.10
C LYS A 134 -6.11 11.29 20.67
N GLU A 135 -4.97 11.93 20.45
CA GLU A 135 -4.40 12.14 19.11
C GLU A 135 -3.23 11.18 18.83
N GLU A 136 -3.06 10.80 17.57
CA GLU A 136 -1.88 10.08 17.09
C GLU A 136 -0.92 11.07 16.42
N ARG A 137 0.32 11.11 16.88
CA ARG A 137 1.41 11.95 16.37
C ARG A 137 2.33 11.10 15.51
N TYR A 138 2.63 11.59 14.32
CA TYR A 138 3.58 10.97 13.40
C TYR A 138 4.96 11.61 13.55
N ILE A 139 5.98 10.78 13.77
CA ILE A 139 7.39 11.17 13.85
C ILE A 139 8.10 10.48 12.68
N GLY A 140 8.30 11.19 11.57
CA GLY A 140 9.03 10.69 10.41
C GLY A 140 10.54 10.87 10.57
N ALA A 141 11.33 9.91 10.07
CA ALA A 141 12.79 9.89 10.15
C ALA A 141 13.31 10.24 11.57
N PRO A 142 12.91 9.47 12.60
CA PRO A 142 13.24 9.77 13.97
C PRO A 142 14.76 9.79 14.16
N ARG A 143 15.26 10.80 14.89
CA ARG A 143 16.68 10.94 15.19
C ARG A 143 17.09 10.00 16.32
N GLY A 144 18.40 9.76 16.45
CA GLY A 144 18.95 8.83 17.45
C GLY A 144 18.67 9.20 18.92
N ASP A 145 18.30 10.46 19.22
CA ASP A 145 17.85 10.93 20.54
C ASP A 145 16.37 10.64 20.83
N THR A 146 15.60 10.23 19.83
CA THR A 146 14.19 9.83 19.99
C THR A 146 14.11 8.62 20.93
N VAL A 147 13.39 8.79 22.04
CA VAL A 147 13.09 7.72 22.99
C VAL A 147 11.89 6.94 22.50
N VAL A 148 12.03 5.63 22.40
CA VAL A 148 10.93 4.70 22.09
C VAL A 148 10.11 4.48 23.36
N ARG A 149 8.79 4.64 23.27
CA ARG A 149 7.87 4.53 24.41
C ARG A 149 6.91 3.37 24.21
N ARG A 150 6.41 2.84 25.32
CA ARG A 150 5.32 1.86 25.29
C ARG A 150 4.10 2.41 24.54
N GLY A 151 3.51 1.57 23.68
CA GLY A 151 2.38 1.92 22.83
C GLY A 151 2.75 2.69 21.56
N ASP A 152 4.03 3.01 21.36
CA ASP A 152 4.50 3.48 20.05
C ASP A 152 4.33 2.36 19.01
N LYS A 153 3.93 2.72 17.80
CA LYS A 153 4.05 1.84 16.64
C LYS A 153 5.25 2.27 15.81
N LEU A 154 6.19 1.35 15.61
CA LEU A 154 7.37 1.59 14.81
C LEU A 154 7.13 1.07 13.40
N ILE A 155 7.51 1.87 12.41
CA ILE A 155 7.66 1.44 11.02
C ILE A 155 9.16 1.27 10.78
N CYS A 156 9.57 0.03 10.53
CA CYS A 156 10.97 -0.34 10.36
C CYS A 156 11.20 -0.97 8.98
N TYR A 157 12.38 -0.79 8.42
CA TYR A 157 12.85 -1.42 7.20
C TYR A 157 14.11 -2.25 7.51
N GLY A 158 14.20 -3.46 7.00
CA GLY A 158 15.34 -4.35 7.25
C GLY A 158 15.04 -5.79 6.85
N PRO A 159 15.95 -6.75 7.12
CA PRO A 159 15.70 -8.16 6.87
C PRO A 159 14.46 -8.67 7.60
N GLU A 160 13.60 -9.43 6.92
CA GLU A 160 12.31 -9.86 7.47
C GLU A 160 12.46 -10.62 8.79
N GLU A 161 13.40 -11.57 8.86
CA GLU A 161 13.70 -12.33 10.06
C GLU A 161 14.23 -11.47 11.21
N ALA A 162 15.03 -10.43 10.90
CA ALA A 162 15.56 -9.52 11.91
C ALA A 162 14.42 -8.66 12.50
N LEU A 163 13.53 -8.13 11.66
CA LEU A 163 12.34 -7.39 12.08
C LEU A 163 11.41 -8.26 12.94
N LYS A 164 11.18 -9.51 12.55
CA LYS A 164 10.38 -10.48 13.30
C LYS A 164 10.98 -10.73 14.68
N LYS A 165 12.28 -11.08 14.76
CA LYS A 165 13.00 -11.26 16.03
C LYS A 165 12.92 -10.02 16.92
N LEU A 166 13.07 -8.82 16.34
CA LEU A 166 13.01 -7.56 17.07
C LEU A 166 11.62 -7.31 17.67
N SER A 167 10.55 -7.58 16.91
CA SER A 167 9.16 -7.32 17.33
C SER A 167 8.72 -8.10 18.58
N TYR A 168 9.30 -9.29 18.80
CA TYR A 168 9.01 -10.12 19.98
C TYR A 168 10.12 -10.09 21.04
N ARG A 169 11.18 -9.29 20.84
CA ARG A 169 12.32 -9.25 21.75
C ARG A 169 11.91 -8.69 23.10
N LEU A 170 12.19 -9.44 24.16
CA LEU A 170 11.85 -9.06 25.53
C LEU A 170 13.02 -8.37 26.22
N LYS A 171 12.72 -7.47 27.14
CA LYS A 171 13.69 -6.79 28.00
C LYS A 171 14.40 -7.80 28.92
N GLY A 172 15.68 -7.53 29.21
CA GLY A 172 16.51 -8.33 30.10
C GLY A 172 17.60 -9.10 29.35
N LYS A 173 18.37 -9.90 30.11
CA LYS A 173 19.58 -10.57 29.63
C LYS A 173 19.37 -11.38 28.33
N SER A 174 18.26 -12.11 28.23
CA SER A 174 17.94 -12.87 27.02
C SER A 174 17.75 -11.98 25.79
N GLY A 175 17.16 -10.79 25.95
CA GLY A 175 17.03 -9.83 24.85
C GLY A 175 18.36 -9.22 24.44
N ASP A 176 19.24 -8.94 25.41
CA ASP A 176 20.60 -8.45 25.14
C ASP A 176 21.45 -9.51 24.42
N GLU A 177 21.33 -10.78 24.81
CA GLU A 177 21.96 -11.91 24.11
C GLU A 177 21.43 -12.06 22.68
N GLN A 178 20.12 -11.90 22.47
CA GLN A 178 19.51 -11.89 21.14
C GLN A 178 20.02 -10.73 20.28
N HIS A 179 20.20 -9.55 20.86
CA HIS A 179 20.77 -8.38 20.18
C HIS A 179 22.21 -8.64 19.74
N GLU A 180 23.06 -9.11 20.65
CA GLU A 180 24.46 -9.42 20.34
C GLU A 180 24.58 -10.53 19.29
N LYS A 181 23.70 -11.55 19.35
CA LYS A 181 23.64 -12.60 18.34
C LYS A 181 23.25 -12.03 16.97
N ALA A 182 22.23 -11.18 16.91
CA ALA A 182 21.79 -10.55 15.67
C ALA A 182 22.88 -9.66 15.04
N ILE A 183 23.61 -8.89 15.85
CA ILE A 183 24.76 -8.11 15.37
C ILE A 183 25.84 -9.01 14.77
N LYS A 184 26.15 -10.14 15.42
CA LYS A 184 27.16 -11.08 14.92
C LYS A 184 26.71 -11.75 13.61
N GLU A 185 25.46 -12.20 13.53
CA GLU A 185 24.85 -12.79 12.33
C GLU A 185 24.93 -11.80 11.15
N GLU A 186 24.55 -10.54 11.37
CA GLU A 186 24.59 -9.52 10.32
C GLU A 186 26.03 -9.14 9.91
N ARG A 187 26.96 -9.07 10.86
CA ARG A 187 28.37 -8.80 10.54
C ARG A 187 28.96 -9.87 9.61
N ILE A 188 28.72 -11.14 9.91
CA ILE A 188 29.16 -12.26 9.06
C ILE A 188 28.54 -12.13 7.66
N ARG A 189 27.23 -11.87 7.59
CA ARG A 189 26.52 -11.70 6.32
C ARG A 189 27.09 -10.55 5.47
N ARG A 190 27.43 -9.42 6.09
CA ARG A 190 28.04 -8.28 5.40
C ARG A 190 29.44 -8.60 4.88
N GLU A 191 30.26 -9.28 5.66
CA GLU A 191 31.60 -9.71 5.24
C GLU A 191 31.54 -10.69 4.05
N GLU A 192 30.56 -11.58 4.01
CA GLU A 192 30.30 -12.47 2.86
C GLU A 192 29.87 -11.68 1.62
N GLN A 193 28.89 -10.79 1.76
CA GLN A 193 28.42 -9.95 0.65
C GLN A 193 29.53 -9.03 0.09
N GLU A 194 30.37 -8.46 0.95
CA GLU A 194 31.49 -7.62 0.53
C GLU A 194 32.51 -8.41 -0.30
N LYS A 195 32.80 -9.67 0.09
CA LYS A 195 33.67 -10.56 -0.69
C LYS A 195 33.08 -10.87 -2.07
N GLU A 196 31.78 -11.18 -2.13
CA GLU A 196 31.07 -11.42 -3.40
C GLU A 196 31.10 -10.19 -4.32
N ILE A 197 30.87 -8.99 -3.77
CA ILE A 197 30.92 -7.74 -4.53
C ILE A 197 32.33 -7.49 -5.07
N ILE A 198 33.37 -7.67 -4.24
CA ILE A 198 34.77 -7.52 -4.66
C ILE A 198 35.12 -8.52 -5.78
N GLU A 199 34.61 -9.74 -5.71
CA GLU A 199 34.80 -10.76 -6.75
C GLU A 199 34.10 -10.37 -8.06
N LEU A 200 32.85 -9.92 -7.99
CA LEU A 200 32.09 -9.41 -9.13
C LEU A 200 32.79 -8.23 -9.80
N GLU A 201 33.31 -7.27 -9.03
CA GLU A 201 34.06 -6.14 -9.57
C GLU A 201 35.34 -6.56 -10.27
N LYS A 202 36.06 -7.57 -9.74
CA LYS A 202 37.25 -8.15 -10.39
C LYS A 202 36.88 -8.83 -11.70
N LEU A 203 35.75 -9.52 -11.77
CA LEU A 203 35.26 -10.14 -13.00
C LEU A 203 34.89 -9.08 -14.04
N LEU A 204 34.13 -8.05 -13.65
CA LEU A 204 33.73 -6.96 -14.55
C LEU A 204 34.95 -6.23 -15.16
N LYS A 205 36.00 -6.00 -14.37
CA LYS A 205 37.26 -5.41 -14.86
C LYS A 205 38.01 -6.30 -15.86
N LYS A 206 37.81 -7.62 -15.84
CA LYS A 206 38.42 -8.54 -16.81
C LYS A 206 37.63 -8.62 -18.13
N THR A 207 36.33 -8.32 -18.10
CA THR A 207 35.43 -8.46 -19.27
C THR A 207 35.26 -7.19 -20.10
N GLN A 208 35.73 -6.03 -19.63
CA GLN A 208 35.85 -4.81 -20.45
C GLN A 208 37.29 -4.66 -20.97
N PRO A 209 37.60 -5.10 -22.21
CA PRO A 209 38.88 -4.76 -22.82
C PRO A 209 38.92 -3.26 -23.12
N SER A 210 40.10 -2.67 -22.90
CA SER A 210 40.49 -1.29 -23.19
C SER A 210 40.18 -0.87 -24.63
#